data_AF-A0A2G6EJL4-F1
#
_entry.id   AF-A0A2G6EJL4-F1
#
_cell.length_a   1.000
_cell.length_b   1.000
_cell.length_c   1.000
_cell.angle_alpha   90.00
_cell.angle_beta   90.00
_cell.angle_gamma   90.00
#
_symmetry.space_group_name_H-M   'P 1'
#
loop_
_entity.id
_entity.type
_entity.pdbx_description
1 polymer ?
#
loop_
_entity_poly.entity_id
_entity_poly.type
_entity_poly.pdbx_seq_one_letter_code
_entity_poly.pdbx_strand_id
1 'polypeptide(L)'
;MGDEVHLAVSAVVGFALLAVPPVVSSKLDSASESLERTSFLDWSGERLQNSLPDGSTLTRYTAVTTEADVEGTELAVEFSPRFGCSPHVRMRFDSNASRFAAITNLSSDELNWQIGHEYFRYPVVADTEGDNVVLHLVAVRSDREALVTALAGGSRVSLSLPGRGVEFSLLGSRRTLVATRAHCLRHEPLPFDEPRRRVEMAADNG
;
A
#
# COMPACT_ATOMS: atom_id res chain seq x y z
N MET A 1 12.38 46.63 -54.25
CA MET A 1 13.81 46.39 -54.52
C MET A 1 14.59 47.06 -53.41
N GLY A 2 15.00 46.28 -52.42
CA GLY A 2 15.72 46.74 -51.24
C GLY A 2 16.18 45.48 -50.50
N ASP A 3 17.42 45.09 -50.76
CA ASP A 3 18.09 43.96 -50.13
C ASP A 3 18.59 44.39 -48.73
N GLU A 4 18.18 43.67 -47.69
CA GLU A 4 18.80 43.72 -46.37
C GLU A 4 19.50 42.39 -46.09
N VAL A 5 20.82 42.48 -45.92
CA VAL A 5 21.72 41.37 -45.59
C VAL A 5 21.83 41.29 -44.07
N HIS A 6 21.26 40.25 -43.46
CA HIS A 6 21.47 39.94 -42.05
C HIS A 6 22.56 38.87 -41.87
N LEU A 7 23.73 39.30 -41.39
CA LEU A 7 24.74 38.42 -40.78
C LEU A 7 24.22 37.91 -39.42
N ALA A 8 24.12 36.59 -39.26
CA ALA A 8 23.90 35.95 -37.97
C ALA A 8 25.17 35.20 -37.53
N VAL A 9 25.66 35.61 -36.36
CA VAL A 9 26.85 35.10 -35.67
C VAL A 9 26.52 33.80 -34.95
N SER A 10 27.19 32.70 -35.30
CA SER A 10 27.08 31.42 -34.58
C SER A 10 27.93 31.46 -33.29
N ALA A 11 27.27 31.39 -32.14
CA ALA A 11 27.90 31.14 -30.85
C ALA A 11 27.83 29.63 -30.53
N VAL A 12 29.00 28.98 -30.43
CA VAL A 12 29.12 27.58 -30.00
C VAL A 12 29.21 27.56 -28.47
N VAL A 13 28.12 27.15 -27.81
CA VAL A 13 28.08 26.91 -26.36
C VAL A 13 28.51 25.46 -26.10
N GLY A 14 29.70 25.27 -25.54
CA GLY A 14 30.18 23.96 -25.10
C GLY A 14 29.47 23.52 -23.83
N PHE A 15 28.65 22.47 -23.92
CA PHE A 15 28.07 21.79 -22.76
C PHE A 15 29.10 20.82 -22.17
N ALA A 16 29.52 21.07 -20.92
CA ALA A 16 30.30 20.12 -20.14
C ALA A 16 29.39 18.99 -19.65
N LEU A 17 29.65 17.76 -20.11
CA LEU A 17 29.01 16.53 -19.63
C LEU A 17 29.46 16.23 -18.20
N LEU A 18 28.58 16.49 -17.23
CA LEU A 18 28.72 15.94 -15.87
C LEU A 18 28.28 14.46 -15.90
N ALA A 19 29.22 13.56 -15.61
CA ALA A 19 28.95 12.13 -15.47
C ALA A 19 28.14 11.89 -14.19
N VAL A 20 26.85 11.58 -14.34
CA VAL A 20 25.98 11.15 -13.24
C VAL A 20 26.31 9.68 -12.92
N PRO A 21 26.68 9.32 -11.68
CA PRO A 21 26.91 7.93 -11.32
C PRO A 21 25.61 7.11 -11.49
N PRO A 22 25.69 5.85 -11.97
CA PRO A 22 24.51 5.01 -12.15
C PRO A 22 23.83 4.77 -10.79
N VAL A 23 22.55 5.11 -10.71
CA VAL A 23 21.71 4.80 -9.56
C VAL A 23 21.57 3.28 -9.51
N VAL A 24 22.16 2.65 -8.49
CA VAL A 24 22.00 1.22 -8.23
C VAL A 24 20.59 1.01 -7.71
N SER A 25 19.67 0.55 -8.55
CA SER A 25 18.34 0.11 -8.12
C SER A 25 18.47 -1.14 -7.25
N SER A 26 18.44 -0.96 -5.93
CA SER A 26 18.25 -2.06 -4.98
C SER A 26 16.87 -2.68 -5.21
N LYS A 27 16.83 -3.94 -5.64
CA LYS A 27 15.59 -4.71 -5.69
C LYS A 27 15.08 -4.88 -4.26
N LEU A 28 13.85 -4.42 -4.01
CA LEU A 28 13.11 -4.76 -2.80
C LEU A 28 12.70 -6.23 -2.91
N ASP A 29 13.31 -7.09 -2.09
CA ASP A 29 12.84 -8.46 -1.93
C ASP A 29 11.58 -8.43 -1.06
N SER A 30 10.46 -8.76 -1.69
CA SER A 30 9.15 -8.91 -1.05
C SER A 30 8.79 -10.39 -1.02
N ALA A 31 8.63 -10.95 0.18
CA ALA A 31 8.13 -12.31 0.37
C ALA A 31 6.67 -12.25 0.84
N SER A 32 5.78 -12.95 0.13
CA SER A 32 4.40 -13.20 0.56
C SER A 32 4.23 -14.66 0.95
N GLU A 33 3.61 -14.89 2.10
CA GLU A 33 3.34 -16.22 2.63
C GLU A 33 1.89 -16.30 3.12
N SER A 34 1.17 -17.35 2.70
CA SER A 34 -0.17 -17.62 3.21
C SER A 34 -0.11 -17.96 4.71
N LEU A 35 -0.96 -17.32 5.51
CA LEU A 35 -1.04 -17.61 6.94
C LEU A 35 -1.86 -18.89 7.15
N GLU A 36 -1.33 -19.79 7.96
CA GLU A 36 -2.08 -20.99 8.32
C GLU A 36 -3.37 -20.63 9.09
N ARG A 37 -4.48 -21.30 8.74
CA ARG A 37 -5.77 -21.19 9.44
C ARG A 37 -6.39 -19.79 9.47
N THR A 38 -6.06 -18.94 8.50
CA THR A 38 -6.68 -17.62 8.33
C THR A 38 -7.63 -17.54 7.13
N SER A 39 -7.71 -18.59 6.30
CA SER A 39 -8.59 -18.59 5.13
C SER A 39 -9.97 -19.15 5.45
N PHE A 40 -11.01 -18.35 5.19
CA PHE A 40 -12.41 -18.69 5.45
C PHE A 40 -13.30 -18.11 4.34
N LEU A 41 -13.98 -18.98 3.60
CA LEU A 41 -14.87 -18.58 2.49
C LEU A 41 -14.12 -17.70 1.48
N ASP A 42 -14.58 -16.46 1.27
CA ASP A 42 -14.03 -15.54 0.27
C ASP A 42 -12.81 -14.75 0.77
N TRP A 43 -12.43 -14.95 2.04
CA TRP A 43 -11.36 -14.22 2.69
C TRP A 43 -10.14 -15.11 2.97
N SER A 44 -8.95 -14.62 2.64
CA SER A 44 -7.67 -15.25 2.97
C SER A 44 -6.82 -14.33 3.85
N GLY A 45 -5.88 -14.93 4.59
CA GLY A 45 -4.90 -14.20 5.38
C GLY A 45 -3.49 -14.45 4.88
N GLU A 46 -2.68 -13.41 4.81
CA GLU A 46 -1.33 -13.43 4.24
C GLU A 46 -0.35 -12.65 5.12
N ARG A 47 0.93 -13.03 5.06
CA ARG A 47 2.05 -12.31 5.65
C ARG A 47 2.92 -11.77 4.52
N LEU A 48 3.06 -10.45 4.47
CA LEU A 48 4.01 -9.78 3.58
C LEU A 48 5.21 -9.30 4.37
N GLN A 49 6.40 -9.59 3.88
CA GLN A 49 7.66 -9.18 4.48
C GLN A 49 8.53 -8.48 3.43
N ASN A 50 8.86 -7.22 3.68
CA ASN A 50 9.68 -6.40 2.79
C ASN A 50 10.95 -5.97 3.52
N SER A 51 12.11 -6.21 2.91
CA SER A 51 13.39 -5.70 3.40
C SER A 51 13.62 -4.27 2.91
N LEU A 52 13.87 -3.34 3.83
CA LEU A 52 14.13 -1.94 3.53
C LEU A 52 15.64 -1.69 3.25
N PRO A 53 16.01 -0.58 2.57
CA PRO A 53 17.42 -0.30 2.23
C PRO A 53 18.36 -0.15 3.44
N ASP A 54 17.81 0.14 4.62
CA ASP A 54 18.56 0.22 5.89
C ASP A 54 18.77 -1.15 6.55
N GLY A 55 18.34 -2.25 5.90
CA GLY A 55 18.39 -3.61 6.42
C GLY A 55 17.26 -3.95 7.38
N SER A 56 16.39 -3.00 7.72
CA SER A 56 15.22 -3.28 8.55
C SER A 56 14.17 -4.07 7.78
N THR A 57 13.34 -4.82 8.50
CA THR A 57 12.26 -5.62 7.90
C THR A 57 10.92 -5.00 8.27
N LEU A 58 10.08 -4.76 7.26
CA LEU A 58 8.68 -4.40 7.44
C LEU A 58 7.80 -5.64 7.24
N THR A 59 7.16 -6.09 8.32
CA THR A 59 6.16 -7.16 8.26
C THR A 59 4.74 -6.60 8.32
N ARG A 60 3.88 -7.09 7.43
CA ARG A 60 2.43 -6.83 7.38
C ARG A 60 1.67 -8.15 7.39
N TYR A 61 0.56 -8.16 8.10
CA TYR A 61 -0.40 -9.27 8.13
C TYR A 61 -1.69 -8.77 7.50
N THR A 62 -2.11 -9.39 6.42
CA THR A 62 -3.18 -8.88 5.56
C THR A 62 -4.32 -9.87 5.50
N ALA A 63 -5.54 -9.41 5.77
CA ALA A 63 -6.76 -10.13 5.45
C ALA A 63 -7.29 -9.57 4.13
N VAL A 64 -7.49 -10.42 3.13
CA VAL A 64 -7.85 -9.99 1.76
C VAL A 64 -9.08 -10.75 1.26
N THR A 65 -9.89 -10.06 0.45
CA THR A 65 -10.95 -10.63 -0.37
C THR A 65 -10.88 -10.00 -1.76
N THR A 66 -11.33 -10.73 -2.78
CA THR A 66 -11.47 -10.21 -4.14
C THR A 66 -12.93 -9.90 -4.47
N GLU A 67 -13.16 -9.02 -5.43
CA GLU A 67 -14.47 -8.85 -6.06
C GLU A 67 -14.72 -10.02 -7.03
N ALA A 68 -15.92 -10.60 -7.00
CA ALA A 68 -16.24 -11.77 -7.82
C ALA A 68 -16.34 -11.45 -9.32
N ASP A 69 -16.86 -10.26 -9.65
CA ASP A 69 -17.20 -9.87 -11.02
C ASP A 69 -16.10 -9.07 -11.72
N VAL A 70 -15.05 -8.66 -11.00
CA VAL A 70 -13.96 -7.83 -11.54
C VAL A 70 -12.64 -8.40 -11.08
N GLU A 71 -11.97 -9.08 -12.01
CA GLU A 71 -10.61 -9.58 -11.82
C GLU A 71 -9.66 -8.43 -11.46
N GLY A 72 -8.69 -8.73 -10.58
CA GLY A 72 -7.69 -7.76 -10.14
C GLY A 72 -8.23 -6.67 -9.19
N THR A 73 -9.46 -6.82 -8.67
CA THR A 73 -10.02 -5.93 -7.65
C THR A 73 -10.01 -6.60 -6.28
N GLU A 74 -9.35 -5.97 -5.32
CA GLU A 74 -9.15 -6.50 -3.95
C GLU A 74 -9.52 -5.47 -2.89
N LEU A 75 -10.09 -5.97 -1.80
CA LEU A 75 -10.21 -5.26 -0.52
C LEU A 75 -9.30 -5.95 0.49
N ALA A 76 -8.46 -5.17 1.16
CA ALA A 76 -7.53 -5.68 2.15
C ALA A 76 -7.55 -4.88 3.44
N VAL A 77 -7.46 -5.59 4.57
CA VAL A 77 -7.23 -5.02 5.91
C VAL A 77 -5.88 -5.51 6.40
N GLU A 78 -4.97 -4.57 6.57
CA GLU A 78 -3.58 -4.81 6.98
C GLU A 78 -3.38 -4.50 8.46
N PHE A 79 -2.54 -5.29 9.10
CA PHE A 79 -2.07 -5.11 10.47
C PHE A 79 -0.56 -5.15 10.48
N SER A 80 0.09 -4.16 11.11
CA SER A 80 1.54 -4.14 11.25
C SER A 80 1.95 -4.08 12.72
N PRO A 81 2.88 -4.97 13.17
CA PRO A 81 3.38 -4.94 14.54
C PRO A 81 3.97 -3.58 14.94
N ARG A 82 4.66 -2.90 14.02
CA ARG A 82 5.27 -1.58 14.22
C ARG A 82 4.25 -0.49 14.61
N PHE A 83 3.00 -0.64 14.20
CA PHE A 83 1.91 0.29 14.47
C PHE A 83 0.89 -0.30 15.46
N GLY A 84 1.35 -1.19 16.35
CA GLY A 84 0.52 -1.80 17.39
C GLY A 84 -0.64 -2.65 16.85
N CYS A 85 -0.47 -3.21 15.65
CA CYS A 85 -1.51 -3.97 14.95
C CYS A 85 -2.85 -3.21 14.84
N SER A 86 -2.79 -1.88 14.69
CA SER A 86 -3.93 -1.07 14.26
C SER A 86 -4.29 -1.46 12.83
N PRO A 87 -5.59 -1.54 12.48
CA PRO A 87 -5.99 -1.83 11.11
C PRO A 87 -5.65 -0.67 10.18
N HIS A 88 -5.27 -1.01 8.96
CA HIS A 88 -5.17 -0.14 7.80
C HIS A 88 -5.98 -0.75 6.67
N VAL A 89 -6.86 0.00 6.03
CA VAL A 89 -7.75 -0.52 4.99
C VAL A 89 -7.26 0.00 3.64
N ARG A 90 -7.11 -0.91 2.67
CA ARG A 90 -6.75 -0.56 1.30
C ARG A 90 -7.63 -1.29 0.30
N MET A 91 -7.77 -0.71 -0.88
CA MET A 91 -8.31 -1.39 -2.06
C MET A 91 -7.27 -1.36 -3.16
N ARG A 92 -7.17 -2.44 -3.93
CA ARG A 92 -6.29 -2.52 -5.11
C ARG A 92 -7.14 -2.77 -6.34
N PHE A 93 -6.83 -2.07 -7.42
CA PHE A 93 -7.47 -2.23 -8.72
C PHE A 93 -6.40 -2.41 -9.79
N ASP A 94 -6.56 -3.38 -10.67
CA ASP A 94 -5.74 -3.50 -11.87
C ASP A 94 -6.01 -2.32 -12.81
N SER A 95 -4.98 -1.54 -13.15
CA SER A 95 -5.08 -0.36 -14.00
C SER A 95 -5.34 -0.69 -15.46
N ASN A 96 -5.08 -1.93 -15.90
CA ASN A 96 -5.37 -2.39 -17.26
C ASN A 96 -6.88 -2.47 -17.52
N ALA A 97 -7.69 -2.56 -16.46
CA ALA A 97 -9.09 -2.25 -16.57
C ALA A 97 -9.22 -0.73 -16.76
N SER A 98 -9.23 -0.31 -18.03
CA SER A 98 -9.55 1.05 -18.54
C SER A 98 -10.70 1.78 -17.81
N ARG A 99 -11.52 1.04 -17.08
CA ARG A 99 -12.58 1.46 -16.16
C ARG A 99 -12.09 2.21 -14.91
N PHE A 100 -10.80 2.20 -14.59
CA PHE A 100 -10.25 2.79 -13.36
C PHE A 100 -9.33 3.99 -13.57
N ALA A 101 -9.19 4.50 -14.80
CA ALA A 101 -8.41 5.69 -15.08
C ALA A 101 -8.92 6.94 -14.33
N ALA A 102 -10.21 6.97 -13.94
CA ALA A 102 -10.78 8.05 -13.14
C ALA A 102 -10.39 7.98 -11.65
N ILE A 103 -9.96 6.81 -11.15
CA ILE A 103 -9.62 6.59 -9.74
C ILE A 103 -8.32 7.29 -9.35
N THR A 104 -7.37 7.44 -10.27
CA THR A 104 -6.08 8.09 -9.99
C THR A 104 -6.22 9.57 -9.61
N ASN A 105 -7.35 10.20 -9.94
CA ASN A 105 -7.66 11.57 -9.56
C ASN A 105 -8.36 11.71 -8.20
N LEU A 106 -8.64 10.60 -7.48
CA LEU A 106 -9.34 10.61 -6.19
C LEU A 106 -8.50 11.07 -5.00
N SER A 107 -7.28 11.59 -5.22
CA SER A 107 -6.45 12.06 -4.12
C SER A 107 -7.12 13.26 -3.45
N SER A 108 -7.60 13.06 -2.20
CA SER A 108 -8.40 14.00 -1.38
C SER A 108 -9.93 13.88 -1.50
N ASP A 109 -10.44 12.92 -2.27
CA ASP A 109 -11.88 12.67 -2.33
C ASP A 109 -12.34 11.72 -1.22
N GLU A 110 -13.57 11.91 -0.77
CA GLU A 110 -14.22 11.02 0.18
C GLU A 110 -14.82 9.81 -0.53
N LEU A 111 -14.45 8.61 -0.10
CA LEU A 111 -15.04 7.36 -0.58
C LEU A 111 -16.24 6.98 0.28
N ASN A 112 -17.37 6.68 -0.35
CA ASN A 112 -18.57 6.18 0.33
C ASN A 112 -18.54 4.65 0.39
N TRP A 113 -18.64 4.12 1.60
CA TRP A 113 -18.74 2.70 1.90
C TRP A 113 -20.13 2.41 2.43
N GLN A 114 -20.78 1.37 1.92
CA GLN A 114 -22.05 0.89 2.42
C GLN A 114 -21.91 -0.57 2.88
N ILE A 115 -22.19 -0.82 4.16
CA ILE A 115 -22.17 -2.17 4.75
C ILE A 115 -23.55 -2.43 5.34
N GLY A 116 -24.36 -3.21 4.64
CA GLY A 116 -25.78 -3.37 4.99
C GLY A 116 -26.52 -2.03 4.94
N HIS A 117 -26.96 -1.55 6.11
CA HIS A 117 -27.66 -0.27 6.28
C HIS A 117 -26.76 0.87 6.81
N GLU A 118 -25.49 0.58 7.09
CA GLU A 118 -24.53 1.55 7.59
C GLU A 118 -23.78 2.19 6.43
N TYR A 119 -23.58 3.51 6.55
CA TYR A 119 -22.83 4.31 5.58
C TYR A 119 -21.62 4.92 6.26
N PHE A 120 -20.45 4.76 5.65
CA PHE A 120 -19.22 5.38 6.07
C PHE A 120 -18.67 6.25 4.97
N ARG A 121 -18.08 7.36 5.35
CA ARG A 121 -17.46 8.29 4.42
C ARG A 121 -16.10 8.69 4.95
N TYR A 122 -15.06 8.39 4.19
CA TYR A 122 -13.68 8.59 4.61
C TYR A 122 -12.82 9.08 3.44
N PRO A 123 -11.85 9.97 3.69
CA PRO A 123 -10.92 10.37 2.66
C PRO A 123 -10.01 9.22 2.28
N VAL A 124 -9.60 9.19 1.01
CA VAL A 124 -8.64 8.23 0.48
C VAL A 124 -7.47 8.92 -0.18
N VAL A 125 -6.33 8.24 -0.20
CA VAL A 125 -5.17 8.61 -1.02
C VAL A 125 -4.96 7.52 -2.05
N ALA A 126 -4.87 7.92 -3.31
CA ALA A 126 -4.52 7.03 -4.41
C ALA A 126 -3.00 6.97 -4.55
N ASP A 127 -2.48 5.76 -4.70
CA ASP A 127 -1.10 5.45 -5.05
C ASP A 127 -1.07 4.49 -6.25
N THR A 128 0.10 4.34 -6.86
CA THR A 128 0.32 3.43 -8.00
C THR A 128 1.39 2.41 -7.65
N GLU A 129 1.06 1.12 -7.77
CA GLU A 129 1.98 0.01 -7.55
C GLU A 129 2.11 -0.83 -8.84
N GLY A 130 3.12 -0.49 -9.65
CA GLY A 130 3.23 -1.02 -11.01
C GLY A 130 2.01 -0.65 -11.85
N ASP A 131 1.35 -1.64 -12.42
CA ASP A 131 0.11 -1.48 -13.19
C ASP A 131 -1.15 -1.50 -12.30
N ASN A 132 -1.05 -1.19 -11.01
CA ASN A 132 -2.20 -1.18 -10.10
C ASN A 132 -2.42 0.21 -9.51
N VAL A 133 -3.68 0.55 -9.30
CA VAL A 133 -4.08 1.70 -8.48
C VAL A 133 -4.46 1.18 -7.10
N VAL A 134 -3.83 1.73 -6.06
CA VAL A 134 -4.10 1.37 -4.68
C VAL A 134 -4.72 2.56 -3.97
N LEU A 135 -5.91 2.37 -3.41
CA LEU A 135 -6.57 3.37 -2.56
C LEU A 135 -6.32 3.03 -1.10
N HIS A 136 -5.74 3.97 -0.37
CA HIS A 136 -5.50 3.87 1.06
C HIS A 136 -6.50 4.72 1.84
N LEU A 137 -7.14 4.13 2.83
CA LEU A 137 -8.07 4.84 3.71
C LEU A 137 -7.32 5.77 4.65
N VAL A 138 -7.58 7.08 4.56
CA VAL A 138 -7.00 8.09 5.44
C VAL A 138 -8.02 8.46 6.52
N ALA A 139 -8.19 7.60 7.50
CA ALA A 139 -9.07 7.85 8.65
C ALA A 139 -8.27 7.75 9.96
N VAL A 140 -8.74 8.36 11.04
CA VAL A 140 -8.12 8.18 12.37
C VAL A 140 -8.33 6.75 12.88
N ARG A 141 -7.58 6.35 13.92
CA ARG A 141 -7.60 4.97 14.41
C ARG A 141 -9.00 4.47 14.79
N SER A 142 -9.79 5.28 15.51
CA SER A 142 -11.15 4.92 15.95
C SER A 142 -12.04 4.57 14.76
N ASP A 143 -11.94 5.35 13.69
CA ASP A 143 -12.79 5.24 12.51
C ASP A 143 -12.43 4.01 11.70
N ARG A 144 -11.13 3.71 11.58
CA ARG A 144 -10.65 2.46 10.98
C ARG A 144 -11.11 1.24 11.78
N GLU A 145 -11.07 1.31 13.11
CA GLU A 145 -11.56 0.23 13.98
C GLU A 145 -13.09 0.05 13.86
N ALA A 146 -13.85 1.14 13.76
CA ALA A 146 -15.30 1.10 13.51
C ALA A 146 -15.63 0.45 12.15
N LEU A 147 -14.94 0.86 11.08
CA LEU A 147 -15.13 0.26 9.74
C LEU A 147 -14.79 -1.23 9.75
N VAL A 148 -13.67 -1.64 10.35
CA VAL A 148 -13.30 -3.07 10.43
C VAL A 148 -14.31 -3.86 11.26
N THR A 149 -14.90 -3.26 12.29
CA THR A 149 -15.98 -3.88 13.06
C THR A 149 -17.22 -4.11 12.19
N ALA A 150 -17.60 -3.12 11.38
CA ALA A 150 -18.71 -3.25 10.42
C ALA A 150 -18.40 -4.31 9.35
N LEU A 151 -17.19 -4.33 8.80
CA LEU A 151 -16.75 -5.35 7.83
C LEU A 151 -16.86 -6.77 8.42
N ALA A 152 -16.45 -6.95 9.68
CA ALA A 152 -16.55 -8.23 10.38
C ALA A 152 -18.00 -8.64 10.74
N GLY A 153 -18.95 -7.70 10.76
CA GLY A 153 -20.35 -7.96 11.06
C GLY A 153 -21.25 -8.08 9.83
N GLY A 154 -20.83 -7.54 8.69
CA GLY A 154 -21.61 -7.47 7.47
C GLY A 154 -21.56 -8.76 6.62
N SER A 155 -22.41 -8.79 5.60
CA SER A 155 -22.42 -9.84 4.55
C SER A 155 -21.85 -9.34 3.23
N ARG A 156 -21.90 -8.03 2.98
CA ARG A 156 -21.42 -7.37 1.77
C ARG A 156 -21.00 -5.94 2.10
N VAL A 157 -19.99 -5.45 1.38
CA VAL A 157 -19.65 -4.03 1.32
C VAL A 157 -19.76 -3.54 -0.12
N SER A 158 -20.34 -2.37 -0.31
CA SER A 158 -20.41 -1.66 -1.58
C SER A 158 -19.65 -0.35 -1.49
N LEU A 159 -18.89 -0.02 -2.51
CA LEU A 159 -18.10 1.20 -2.64
C LEU A 159 -18.60 1.99 -3.84
N SER A 160 -18.83 3.29 -3.64
CA SER A 160 -19.18 4.19 -4.74
C SER A 160 -17.94 4.91 -5.24
N LEU A 161 -17.42 4.49 -6.40
CA LEU A 161 -16.31 5.14 -7.10
C LEU A 161 -16.86 6.01 -8.24
N PRO A 162 -16.11 7.01 -8.75
CA PRO A 162 -16.52 7.76 -9.92
C PRO A 162 -16.80 6.82 -11.09
N GLY A 163 -18.05 6.83 -11.57
CA GLY A 163 -18.48 6.05 -12.72
C GLY A 163 -18.79 4.56 -12.46
N ARG A 164 -18.57 4.02 -11.25
CA ARG A 164 -18.97 2.63 -10.92
C ARG A 164 -19.12 2.34 -9.43
N GLY A 165 -19.97 1.36 -9.12
CA GLY A 165 -19.97 0.65 -7.85
C GLY A 165 -18.99 -0.52 -7.86
N VAL A 166 -18.49 -0.90 -6.68
CA VAL A 166 -17.66 -2.10 -6.47
C VAL A 166 -18.21 -2.83 -5.26
N GLU A 167 -18.37 -4.15 -5.35
CA GLU A 167 -18.92 -4.95 -4.27
C GLU A 167 -17.97 -6.07 -3.84
N PHE A 168 -17.85 -6.26 -2.53
CA PHE A 168 -17.10 -7.38 -1.96
C PHE A 168 -18.00 -8.22 -1.05
N SER A 169 -17.84 -9.54 -1.13
CA SER A 169 -18.39 -10.44 -0.13
C SER A 169 -17.67 -10.25 1.21
N LEU A 170 -18.43 -10.20 2.30
CA LEU A 170 -17.89 -10.18 3.66
C LEU A 170 -18.04 -11.54 4.36
N LEU A 171 -18.44 -12.58 3.61
CA LEU A 171 -18.54 -13.92 4.16
C LEU A 171 -17.15 -14.45 4.52
N GLY A 172 -16.96 -14.78 5.80
CA GLY A 172 -15.67 -15.26 6.33
C GLY A 172 -14.79 -14.15 6.93
N SER A 173 -15.05 -12.89 6.58
CA SER A 173 -14.29 -11.71 7.03
C SER A 173 -14.01 -11.71 8.53
N ARG A 174 -15.03 -11.96 9.38
CA ARG A 174 -14.88 -11.98 10.84
C ARG A 174 -13.78 -12.91 11.32
N ARG A 175 -13.75 -14.15 10.81
CA ARG A 175 -12.79 -15.16 11.25
C ARG A 175 -11.40 -14.85 10.72
N THR A 176 -11.30 -14.47 9.45
CA THR A 176 -10.04 -14.08 8.83
C THR A 176 -9.44 -12.86 9.53
N LEU A 177 -10.20 -11.78 9.73
CA LEU A 177 -9.73 -10.56 10.39
C LEU A 177 -9.24 -10.83 11.82
N VAL A 178 -9.99 -11.60 12.61
CA VAL A 178 -9.59 -11.97 13.98
C VAL A 178 -8.33 -12.81 13.97
N ALA A 179 -8.25 -13.84 13.12
CA ALA A 179 -7.11 -14.73 13.04
C ALA A 179 -5.85 -13.99 12.57
N THR A 180 -5.94 -13.24 11.47
CA THR A 180 -4.84 -12.41 10.92
C THR A 180 -4.34 -11.39 11.94
N ARG A 181 -5.24 -10.68 12.63
CA ARG A 181 -4.84 -9.75 13.70
C ARG A 181 -4.15 -10.47 14.85
N ALA A 182 -4.61 -11.66 15.22
CA ALA A 182 -3.97 -12.46 16.26
C ALA A 182 -2.56 -12.91 15.84
N HIS A 183 -2.31 -13.20 14.56
CA HIS A 183 -0.95 -13.43 14.05
C HIS A 183 -0.06 -12.19 14.19
N CYS A 184 -0.57 -11.00 13.86
CA CYS A 184 0.15 -9.74 14.07
C CYS A 184 0.53 -9.53 15.54
N LEU A 185 -0.40 -9.77 16.47
CA LEU A 185 -0.18 -9.58 17.91
C LEU A 185 0.81 -10.57 18.52
N ARG A 186 0.99 -11.74 17.90
CA ARG A 186 2.00 -12.75 18.30
C ARG A 186 3.34 -12.56 17.60
N HIS A 187 3.48 -11.56 16.72
CA HIS A 187 4.75 -11.28 16.09
C HIS A 187 5.77 -10.95 17.18
N GLU A 188 6.76 -11.82 17.35
CA GLU A 188 7.89 -11.54 18.23
C GLU A 188 8.57 -10.26 17.72
N PRO A 189 8.79 -9.25 18.57
CA PRO A 189 9.62 -8.12 18.16
C PRO A 189 10.95 -8.67 17.69
N LEU A 190 11.46 -8.18 16.56
CA LEU A 190 12.86 -8.43 16.22
C LEU A 190 13.69 -8.07 17.45
N PRO A 191 14.59 -8.95 17.91
CA PRO A 191 15.51 -8.58 18.97
C PRO A 191 16.14 -7.26 18.54
N PHE A 192 16.07 -6.24 19.40
CA PHE A 192 16.81 -5.02 19.18
C PHE A 192 18.28 -5.46 19.14
N ASP A 193 18.86 -5.55 17.94
CA ASP A 193 20.31 -5.56 17.83
C ASP A 193 20.72 -4.22 18.40
N GLU A 194 21.09 -4.21 19.69
CA GLU A 194 21.71 -3.04 20.28
C GLU A 194 22.82 -2.64 19.32
N PRO A 195 22.85 -1.36 18.85
CA PRO A 195 23.85 -0.95 17.88
C PRO A 195 25.17 -1.35 18.48
N ARG A 196 25.84 -2.35 17.87
CA ARG A 196 27.15 -2.82 18.29
C ARG A 196 27.95 -1.56 18.45
N ARG A 197 28.17 -1.19 19.71
CA ARG A 197 28.90 0.01 20.08
C ARG A 197 30.24 -0.22 19.41
N ARG A 198 30.43 0.36 18.24
CA ARG A 198 31.69 0.40 17.53
C ARG A 198 32.48 1.42 18.35
N VAL A 199 32.79 1.02 19.58
CA VAL A 199 33.82 1.64 20.39
C VAL A 199 35.05 1.35 19.57
N GLU A 200 35.40 2.34 18.77
CA GLU A 200 36.76 2.65 18.37
C GLU A 200 37.76 1.96 19.30
N MET A 201 38.29 0.82 18.87
CA MET A 201 39.65 0.46 19.18
C MET A 201 40.55 1.32 18.29
N ALA A 202 40.49 2.63 18.52
CA ALA A 202 41.52 3.59 18.17
C ALA A 202 42.26 3.89 19.47
N ALA A 203 42.97 2.88 19.98
CA ALA A 203 43.91 3.04 21.08
C ALA A 203 45.12 2.15 20.82
N ASP A 204 46.29 2.79 20.86
CA ASP A 204 47.65 2.25 20.89
C ASP A 204 48.19 1.52 19.65
N ASN A 205 48.74 2.34 18.74
CA ASN A 205 50.07 2.07 18.18
C ASN A 205 50.92 3.34 18.42
N GLY A 206 51.40 3.48 19.66
CA GLY A 206 52.53 4.33 20.01
C GLY A 206 53.80 3.50 20.10
#